data_AF-A0ABD7S612-F1
#
_entry.id   AF-A0ABD7S612-F1
#
_cell.length_a   1.000
_cell.length_b   1.000
_cell.length_c   1.000
_cell.angle_alpha   90.00
_cell.angle_beta   90.00
_cell.angle_gamma   90.00
#
_symmetry.space_group_name_H-M   'P 1'
#
loop_
_entity.id
_entity.type
_entity.pdbx_description
1 polymer ?
#
loop_
_entity_poly.entity_id
_entity_poly.type
_entity_poly.pdbx_seq_one_letter_code
_entity_poly.pdbx_strand_id
1 'polypeptide(L)'
;MSLTEQQYAFIAKDVYDRPPETGPNSSPVEIGGFLFKRLEYMDRPSGYQGVIYERIDTGEIIAAHRGTEFDRQPKQDGAYADGGMVAARHNYQVDDAIELTQHALDYAEQKHLKSGQPAPAVTVTGHSLGGDLAQVTAHHFGLKGETFNAYGAVSLDRRIPEGGT
;
A
#
# COMPACT_ATOMS: atom_id res chain seq x y z
N MET A 1 16.58 -3.20 11.84
CA MET A 1 16.27 -3.32 10.40
C MET A 1 14.78 -3.60 10.33
N SER A 2 13.99 -2.70 9.75
CA SER A 2 12.52 -2.81 9.74
C SER A 2 12.06 -3.87 8.73
N LEU A 3 12.09 -3.63 7.43
CA LEU A 3 11.81 -4.66 6.41
C LEU A 3 12.76 -4.51 5.21
N THR A 4 13.08 -5.62 4.53
CA THR A 4 13.82 -5.63 3.25
C THR A 4 12.87 -5.34 2.09
N GLU A 5 13.41 -4.90 0.94
CA GLU A 5 12.63 -4.73 -0.30
C GLU A 5 11.84 -5.99 -0.65
N GLN A 6 12.44 -7.18 -0.52
CA GLN A 6 11.78 -8.46 -0.78
C GLN A 6 10.58 -8.70 0.14
N GLN A 7 10.65 -8.25 1.40
CA GLN A 7 9.53 -8.34 2.34
C GLN A 7 8.41 -7.36 2.00
N TYR A 8 8.76 -6.14 1.61
CA TYR A 8 7.77 -5.19 1.07
C TYR A 8 7.09 -5.73 -0.19
N ALA A 9 7.80 -6.44 -1.06
CA ALA A 9 7.22 -7.08 -2.24
C ALA A 9 6.22 -8.18 -1.88
N PHE A 10 6.49 -8.97 -0.82
CA PHE A 10 5.53 -9.97 -0.35
C PHE A 10 4.25 -9.33 0.19
N ILE A 11 4.35 -8.21 0.91
CA ILE A 11 3.19 -7.44 1.39
C ILE A 11 2.42 -6.82 0.22
N ALA A 12 3.12 -6.21 -0.74
CA ALA A 12 2.54 -5.65 -1.96
C ALA A 12 1.86 -6.70 -2.85
N LYS A 13 2.21 -7.99 -2.69
CA LYS A 13 1.52 -9.11 -3.31
C LYS A 13 0.31 -9.56 -2.49
N ASP A 14 0.44 -9.67 -1.16
CA ASP A 14 -0.63 -10.13 -0.27
C ASP A 14 -1.91 -9.29 -0.40
N VAL A 15 -1.77 -7.97 -0.59
CA VAL A 15 -2.90 -7.03 -0.72
C VAL A 15 -3.83 -7.34 -1.91
N TYR A 16 -3.43 -8.16 -2.87
CA TYR A 16 -4.31 -8.58 -3.96
C TYR A 16 -5.37 -9.59 -3.54
N ASP A 17 -5.17 -10.29 -2.42
CA ASP A 17 -6.11 -11.26 -1.88
C ASP A 17 -6.93 -10.60 -0.77
N ARG A 18 -8.26 -10.60 -0.92
CA ARG A 18 -9.16 -10.07 0.12
C ARG A 18 -8.92 -10.84 1.42
N PRO A 19 -8.60 -10.16 2.53
CA PRO A 19 -8.35 -10.86 3.77
C PRO A 19 -9.63 -11.47 4.34
N PRO A 20 -9.57 -12.68 4.92
CA PRO A 20 -10.74 -13.34 5.50
C PRO A 20 -11.21 -12.65 6.78
N GLU A 21 -10.31 -11.95 7.47
CA GLU A 21 -10.58 -11.19 8.69
C GLU A 21 -9.64 -9.99 8.79
N THR A 22 -10.08 -8.96 9.51
CA THR A 22 -9.27 -7.78 9.86
C THR A 22 -9.58 -7.31 11.27
N GLY A 23 -8.70 -6.48 11.81
CA GLY A 23 -8.84 -5.82 13.11
C GLY A 23 -7.67 -6.13 14.06
N PRO A 24 -7.58 -5.44 15.22
CA PRO A 24 -6.50 -5.65 16.18
C PRO A 24 -6.38 -7.08 16.75
N ASN A 25 -7.47 -7.86 16.63
CA ASN A 25 -7.56 -9.25 17.07
C ASN A 25 -7.56 -10.27 15.92
N SER A 26 -7.28 -9.84 14.68
CA SER A 26 -7.16 -10.77 13.54
C SER A 26 -6.10 -11.84 13.81
N SER A 27 -6.29 -13.05 13.29
CA SER A 27 -5.25 -14.08 13.36
C SER A 27 -3.99 -13.60 12.64
N PRO A 28 -2.81 -13.88 13.22
CA PRO A 28 -1.55 -13.64 12.53
C PRO A 28 -1.46 -14.38 11.20
N VAL A 29 -0.90 -13.72 10.20
CA VAL A 29 -0.51 -14.32 8.92
C VAL A 29 1.00 -14.22 8.74
N GLU A 30 1.63 -15.28 8.25
CA GLU A 30 3.04 -15.26 7.89
C GLU A 30 3.21 -14.71 6.47
N ILE A 31 3.97 -13.62 6.35
CA ILE A 31 4.31 -12.97 5.08
C ILE A 31 5.82 -12.73 5.08
N GLY A 32 6.54 -13.36 4.14
CA GLY A 32 7.98 -13.13 4.00
C GLY A 32 8.83 -13.48 5.22
N GLY A 33 8.38 -14.45 6.03
CA GLY A 33 9.07 -14.90 7.25
C GLY A 33 8.76 -14.09 8.52
N PHE A 34 7.82 -13.15 8.45
CA PHE A 34 7.33 -12.41 9.62
C PHE A 34 5.83 -12.59 9.80
N LEU A 35 5.39 -12.47 11.06
CA LEU A 35 3.97 -12.52 11.40
C LEU A 35 3.37 -11.11 11.42
N PHE A 36 2.25 -10.95 10.72
CA PHE A 36 1.50 -9.71 10.65
C PHE A 36 0.05 -9.92 11.08
N LYS A 37 -0.54 -8.88 11.67
CA LYS A 37 -2.00 -8.73 11.74
C LYS A 37 -2.46 -7.83 10.61
N ARG A 38 -3.62 -8.11 10.03
CA ARG A 38 -4.26 -7.21 9.06
C ARG A 38 -5.25 -6.34 9.84
N LEU A 39 -4.86 -5.11 10.13
CA LEU A 39 -5.64 -4.21 10.98
C LEU A 39 -6.91 -3.73 10.29
N GLU A 40 -6.84 -3.43 9.01
CA GLU A 40 -7.95 -2.89 8.24
C GLU A 40 -7.85 -3.32 6.78
N TYR A 41 -8.99 -3.52 6.13
CA TYR A 41 -9.11 -3.68 4.69
C TYR A 41 -10.13 -2.68 4.17
N MET A 42 -9.72 -1.89 3.18
CA MET A 42 -10.56 -0.90 2.53
C MET A 42 -10.87 -1.34 1.10
N ASP A 43 -12.14 -1.24 0.72
CA ASP A 43 -12.68 -1.59 -0.59
C ASP A 43 -13.71 -0.52 -0.99
N ARG A 44 -13.42 0.24 -2.03
CA ARG A 44 -14.14 1.48 -2.35
C ARG A 44 -14.74 1.48 -3.76
N PRO A 45 -15.86 2.21 -3.99
CA PRO A 45 -16.47 2.32 -5.32
C PRO A 45 -15.57 2.88 -6.43
N SER A 46 -14.50 3.61 -6.08
CA SER A 46 -13.45 4.07 -7.01
C SER A 46 -12.65 2.91 -7.64
N GLY A 47 -12.84 1.69 -7.13
CA GLY A 47 -12.03 0.52 -7.42
C GLY A 47 -10.76 0.44 -6.59
N TYR A 48 -10.57 1.35 -5.63
CA TYR A 48 -9.46 1.30 -4.68
C TYR A 48 -9.62 0.13 -3.70
N GLN A 49 -8.50 -0.57 -3.48
CA GLN A 49 -8.37 -1.57 -2.44
C GLN A 49 -7.02 -1.44 -1.74
N GLY A 50 -7.00 -1.67 -0.43
CA GLY A 50 -5.77 -1.64 0.35
C GLY A 50 -5.93 -2.30 1.72
N VAL A 51 -4.81 -2.64 2.34
CA VAL A 51 -4.76 -3.28 3.66
C VAL A 51 -3.72 -2.59 4.54
N ILE A 52 -4.06 -2.39 5.81
CA ILE A 52 -3.10 -1.97 6.84
C ILE A 52 -2.60 -3.21 7.57
N TYR A 53 -1.29 -3.38 7.64
CA TYR A 53 -0.63 -4.47 8.35
C TYR A 53 0.07 -3.94 9.60
N GLU A 54 0.07 -4.73 10.66
CA GLU A 54 0.93 -4.54 11.83
C GLU A 54 1.85 -5.74 11.96
N ARG A 55 3.16 -5.50 12.01
CA ARG A 55 4.14 -6.54 12.30
C ARG A 55 4.16 -6.84 13.80
N ILE A 56 4.01 -8.11 14.18
CA ILE A 56 3.72 -8.48 15.58
C ILE A 56 4.91 -8.26 16.54
N ASP A 57 6.13 -8.53 16.10
CA ASP A 57 7.33 -8.46 16.95
C ASP A 57 7.82 -7.02 17.22
N THR A 58 7.50 -6.08 16.32
CA THR A 58 8.01 -4.71 16.32
C THR A 58 6.91 -3.66 16.44
N GLY A 59 5.66 -4.01 16.11
CA GLY A 59 4.53 -3.10 16.06
C GLY A 59 4.52 -2.16 14.84
N GLU A 60 5.47 -2.31 13.91
CA GLU A 60 5.55 -1.52 12.68
C GLU A 60 4.26 -1.63 11.85
N ILE A 61 3.81 -0.49 11.31
CA ILE A 61 2.57 -0.41 10.54
C ILE A 61 2.90 -0.15 9.07
N ILE A 62 2.22 -0.89 8.20
CA ILE A 62 2.42 -0.82 6.75
C ILE A 62 1.06 -0.65 6.07
N ALA A 63 0.84 0.45 5.36
CA ALA A 63 -0.29 0.58 4.45
C ALA A 63 0.09 0.06 3.06
N ALA A 64 -0.55 -1.00 2.60
CA ALA A 64 -0.35 -1.54 1.27
C ALA A 64 -1.51 -1.14 0.36
N HIS A 65 -1.18 -0.62 -0.82
CA HIS A 65 -2.14 -0.25 -1.85
C HIS A 65 -2.14 -1.30 -2.95
N ARG A 66 -3.32 -1.84 -3.28
CA ARG A 66 -3.47 -2.84 -4.35
C ARG A 66 -3.36 -2.16 -5.71
N GLY A 67 -2.63 -2.77 -6.63
CA GLY A 67 -2.66 -2.38 -8.03
C GLY A 67 -3.86 -2.96 -8.79
N THR A 68 -3.99 -2.61 -10.07
CA THR A 68 -4.98 -3.19 -10.98
C THR A 68 -4.52 -4.51 -11.59
N GLU A 69 -5.42 -5.46 -11.84
CA GLU A 69 -5.12 -6.78 -12.43
C GLU A 69 -4.85 -6.77 -13.96
N PHE A 70 -4.31 -5.69 -14.53
CA PHE A 70 -4.04 -5.64 -15.97
C PHE A 70 -2.97 -6.65 -16.42
N ASP A 71 -2.13 -7.14 -15.51
CA ASP A 71 -1.10 -8.15 -15.78
C ASP A 71 -1.67 -9.53 -16.20
N ARG A 72 -2.98 -9.78 -15.98
CA ARG A 72 -3.63 -11.03 -16.42
C ARG A 72 -4.12 -11.01 -17.87
N GLN A 73 -4.20 -9.84 -18.52
CA GLN A 73 -4.75 -9.68 -19.87
C GLN A 73 -3.80 -9.22 -21.01
N PRO A 74 -2.46 -9.08 -20.91
CA PRO A 74 -1.68 -8.64 -22.07
C PRO A 74 -1.56 -9.68 -23.19
N LYS A 75 -2.08 -10.91 -22.99
CA LYS A 75 -1.89 -12.02 -23.94
C LYS A 75 -3.12 -12.42 -24.74
N GLN A 76 -4.33 -11.89 -24.49
CA GLN A 76 -5.52 -12.39 -25.19
C GLN A 76 -6.25 -11.40 -26.07
N ASP A 77 -6.19 -10.09 -25.82
CA ASP A 77 -6.78 -9.14 -26.74
C ASP A 77 -5.77 -8.03 -27.03
N GLY A 78 -5.36 -7.94 -28.29
CA GLY A 78 -4.45 -6.92 -28.82
C GLY A 78 -5.02 -5.49 -28.82
N ALA A 79 -5.75 -5.13 -27.77
CA ALA A 79 -6.10 -3.77 -27.46
C ALA A 79 -5.00 -3.19 -26.56
N TYR A 80 -4.36 -2.13 -27.04
CA TYR A 80 -3.57 -1.26 -26.19
C TYR A 80 -4.36 -0.98 -24.89
N ALA A 81 -3.79 -1.34 -23.74
CA ALA A 81 -4.27 -0.80 -22.49
C ALA A 81 -3.94 0.70 -22.53
N ASP A 82 -4.90 1.53 -22.97
CA ASP A 82 -4.71 2.97 -23.11
C ASP A 82 -4.20 3.53 -21.77
N GLY A 83 -2.97 4.06 -21.77
CA GLY A 83 -2.36 4.63 -20.55
C GLY A 83 -3.20 5.75 -19.93
N GLY A 84 -4.09 6.38 -20.71
CA GLY A 84 -5.09 7.32 -20.23
C GLY A 84 -6.12 6.71 -19.27
N MET A 85 -6.49 5.43 -19.43
CA MET A 85 -7.39 4.75 -18.48
C MET A 85 -6.71 4.48 -17.13
N VAL A 86 -5.41 4.16 -17.14
CA VAL A 86 -4.64 3.94 -15.90
C VAL A 86 -4.46 5.27 -15.15
N ALA A 87 -4.11 6.34 -15.86
CA ALA A 87 -4.01 7.69 -15.29
C ALA A 87 -5.35 8.20 -14.73
N ALA A 88 -6.47 7.96 -15.44
CA ALA A 88 -7.79 8.31 -14.94
C ALA A 88 -8.16 7.52 -13.68
N ARG A 89 -7.94 6.19 -13.65
CA ARG A 89 -8.17 5.35 -12.48
C ARG A 89 -7.29 5.73 -11.29
N HIS A 90 -6.02 6.07 -11.54
CA HIS A 90 -5.13 6.61 -10.52
C HIS A 90 -5.73 7.83 -9.84
N ASN A 91 -6.17 8.83 -10.62
CA ASN A 91 -6.77 10.05 -10.08
C ASN A 91 -8.01 9.81 -9.20
N TYR A 92 -8.82 8.79 -9.50
CA TYR A 92 -10.00 8.48 -8.68
C TYR A 92 -9.70 7.73 -7.38
N GLN A 93 -8.53 7.08 -7.27
CA GLN A 93 -8.18 6.25 -6.10
C GLN A 93 -7.25 6.96 -5.11
N VAL A 94 -6.69 8.11 -5.47
CA VAL A 94 -5.74 8.86 -4.62
C VAL A 94 -6.36 9.25 -3.28
N ASP A 95 -7.59 9.79 -3.28
CA ASP A 95 -8.22 10.23 -2.03
C ASP A 95 -8.49 9.05 -1.08
N ASP A 96 -8.91 7.90 -1.60
CA ASP A 96 -9.08 6.68 -0.80
C ASP A 96 -7.74 6.12 -0.29
N ALA A 97 -6.67 6.22 -1.09
CA ALA A 97 -5.32 5.82 -0.67
C ALA A 97 -4.81 6.71 0.47
N ILE A 98 -5.03 8.03 0.37
CA ILE A 98 -4.71 8.99 1.43
C ILE A 98 -5.52 8.66 2.69
N GLU A 99 -6.82 8.36 2.56
CA GLU A 99 -7.68 7.96 3.68
C GLU A 99 -7.11 6.73 4.41
N LEU A 100 -6.77 5.66 3.68
CA LEU A 100 -6.20 4.45 4.30
C LEU A 100 -4.85 4.74 4.97
N THR A 101 -3.99 5.55 4.35
CA THR A 101 -2.70 5.90 4.96
C THR A 101 -2.87 6.76 6.21
N GLN A 102 -3.89 7.64 6.26
CA GLN A 102 -4.25 8.37 7.47
C GLN A 102 -4.68 7.40 8.58
N HIS A 103 -5.51 6.39 8.27
CA HIS A 103 -5.90 5.38 9.26
C HIS A 103 -4.68 4.64 9.82
N ALA A 104 -3.66 4.35 8.99
CA ALA A 104 -2.41 3.72 9.44
C ALA A 104 -1.64 4.58 10.45
N LEU A 105 -1.60 5.91 10.23
CA LEU A 105 -1.03 6.87 11.17
C LEU A 105 -1.84 6.92 12.47
N ASP A 106 -3.17 6.90 12.37
CA ASP A 106 -4.05 6.91 13.55
C ASP A 106 -3.86 5.64 14.39
N TYR A 107 -3.65 4.48 13.77
CA TYR A 107 -3.29 3.24 14.49
C TYR A 107 -1.96 3.38 15.24
N ALA A 108 -0.94 4.01 14.63
CA ALA A 108 0.34 4.27 15.27
C ALA A 108 0.18 5.20 16.48
N GLU A 109 -0.57 6.29 16.31
CA GLU A 109 -0.83 7.26 17.37
C GLU A 109 -1.64 6.64 18.51
N GLN A 110 -2.67 5.85 18.21
CA GLN A 110 -3.43 5.14 19.24
C GLN A 110 -2.56 4.18 20.05
N LYS A 111 -1.55 3.55 19.44
CA LYS A 111 -0.58 2.71 20.16
C LYS A 111 0.32 3.54 21.06
N HIS A 112 0.79 4.70 20.57
CA HIS A 112 1.54 5.65 21.39
C HIS A 112 0.73 6.06 22.62
N LEU A 113 -0.50 6.54 22.44
CA LEU A 113 -1.37 7.01 23.51
C LEU A 113 -1.70 5.91 24.54
N LYS A 114 -1.88 4.66 24.09
CA LYS A 114 -2.21 3.53 24.98
C LYS A 114 -1.01 3.02 25.79
N SER A 115 0.19 3.04 25.20
CA SER A 115 1.39 2.44 25.80
C SER A 115 2.33 3.45 26.45
N GLY A 116 2.23 4.72 26.08
CA GLY A 116 3.21 5.76 26.42
C GLY A 116 4.56 5.61 25.72
N GLN A 117 4.75 4.57 24.90
CA GLN A 117 5.97 4.34 24.11
C GLN A 117 5.92 5.14 22.81
N PRO A 118 7.07 5.45 22.17
CA PRO A 118 7.08 6.12 20.88
C PRO A 118 6.15 5.44 19.87
N ALA A 119 5.46 6.25 19.05
CA ALA A 119 4.60 5.73 17.98
C ALA A 119 5.41 4.79 17.06
N PRO A 120 4.87 3.61 16.69
CA PRO A 120 5.56 2.73 15.76
C PRO A 120 5.72 3.41 14.40
N ALA A 121 6.75 3.01 13.66
CA ALA A 121 6.97 3.52 12.31
C ALA A 121 5.81 3.13 11.39
N VAL A 122 5.42 4.07 10.52
CA VAL A 122 4.44 3.86 9.46
C VAL A 122 5.14 3.94 8.11
N THR A 123 4.93 2.94 7.26
CA THR A 123 5.47 2.90 5.90
C THR A 123 4.38 2.54 4.90
N VAL A 124 4.61 2.80 3.63
CA VAL A 124 3.66 2.49 2.55
C VAL A 124 4.29 1.60 1.49
N THR A 125 3.48 0.75 0.86
CA THR A 125 3.95 -0.13 -0.21
C THR A 125 2.88 -0.39 -1.26
N GLY A 126 3.30 -0.79 -2.45
CA GLY A 126 2.38 -1.20 -3.50
C GLY A 126 3.07 -1.65 -4.79
N HIS A 127 2.30 -2.35 -5.62
CA HIS A 127 2.74 -2.85 -6.93
C HIS A 127 1.86 -2.29 -8.06
N SER A 128 2.42 -2.06 -9.26
CA SER A 128 1.69 -1.52 -10.41
C SER A 128 1.03 -0.17 -10.05
N LEU A 129 -0.26 0.02 -10.33
CA LEU A 129 -1.01 1.21 -9.91
C LEU A 129 -0.89 1.48 -8.39
N GLY A 130 -0.84 0.43 -7.57
CA GLY A 130 -0.67 0.55 -6.12
C GLY A 130 0.69 1.11 -5.74
N GLY A 131 1.72 0.88 -6.56
CA GLY A 131 3.02 1.51 -6.41
C GLY A 131 2.94 3.02 -6.58
N ASP A 132 2.21 3.52 -7.57
CA ASP A 132 2.02 4.96 -7.76
C ASP A 132 1.24 5.59 -6.60
N LEU A 133 0.19 4.90 -6.12
CA LEU A 133 -0.56 5.34 -4.93
C LEU A 133 0.34 5.40 -3.70
N ALA A 134 1.23 4.42 -3.52
CA ALA A 134 2.22 4.42 -2.45
C ALA A 134 3.22 5.60 -2.57
N GLN A 135 3.64 5.99 -3.77
CA GLN A 135 4.48 7.18 -3.96
C GLN A 135 3.74 8.46 -3.58
N VAL A 136 2.46 8.58 -3.99
CA VAL A 136 1.62 9.74 -3.68
C VAL A 136 1.42 9.86 -2.17
N THR A 137 1.05 8.78 -1.48
CA THR A 137 0.81 8.80 -0.03
C THR A 137 2.09 8.96 0.77
N ALA A 138 3.20 8.33 0.34
CA ALA A 138 4.53 8.57 0.92
C ALA A 138 4.90 10.05 0.88
N HIS A 139 4.76 10.69 -0.28
CA HIS A 139 5.04 12.11 -0.44
C HIS A 139 4.07 12.99 0.36
N HIS A 140 2.78 12.64 0.37
CA HIS A 140 1.75 13.41 1.09
C HIS A 140 2.00 13.48 2.60
N PHE A 141 2.41 12.36 3.21
CA PHE A 141 2.60 12.25 4.66
C PHE A 141 4.07 12.28 5.11
N GLY A 142 5.02 12.38 4.18
CA GLY A 142 6.46 12.32 4.50
C GLY A 142 6.92 10.94 5.01
N LEU A 143 6.34 9.87 4.48
CA LEU A 143 6.60 8.49 4.91
C LEU A 143 7.64 7.80 4.01
N LYS A 144 8.27 6.75 4.54
CA LYS A 144 9.02 5.80 3.72
C LYS A 144 8.03 5.01 2.85
N GLY A 145 8.25 5.03 1.53
CA GLY A 145 7.51 4.24 0.55
C GLY A 145 8.41 3.26 -0.19
N GLU A 146 7.94 2.03 -0.40
CA GLU A 146 8.64 0.96 -1.12
C GLU A 146 7.72 0.43 -2.23
N THR A 147 8.13 0.52 -3.49
CA THR A 147 7.21 0.35 -4.63
C THR A 147 7.77 -0.60 -5.68
N PHE A 148 6.91 -1.42 -6.28
CA PHE A 148 7.33 -2.47 -7.21
C PHE A 148 6.63 -2.31 -8.56
N ASN A 149 7.40 -2.17 -9.65
CA ASN A 149 6.86 -1.97 -11.00
C ASN A 149 5.75 -0.90 -11.06
N ALA A 150 5.95 0.21 -10.35
CA ALA A 150 5.01 1.34 -10.34
C ALA A 150 4.73 1.79 -11.80
N TYR A 151 3.46 2.03 -12.14
CA TYR A 151 3.10 2.36 -13.52
C TYR A 151 3.57 3.78 -13.84
N GLY A 152 4.78 3.87 -14.41
CA GLY A 152 5.33 5.06 -15.06
C GLY A 152 4.96 6.38 -14.37
N ALA A 153 5.71 6.75 -13.33
CA ALA A 153 5.69 8.09 -12.70
C ALA A 153 5.83 9.26 -13.70
N VAL A 154 6.18 8.96 -14.96
CA VAL A 154 6.34 9.86 -16.11
C VAL A 154 5.04 10.49 -16.63
N SER A 155 3.85 10.02 -16.21
CA SER A 155 2.56 10.64 -16.64
C SER A 155 2.01 11.69 -15.67
N LEU A 156 2.73 11.99 -14.58
CA LEU A 156 2.25 12.88 -13.52
C LEU A 156 2.78 14.30 -13.74
N ASP A 157 1.89 15.22 -14.11
CA ASP A 157 2.10 16.68 -14.15
C ASP A 157 2.28 17.29 -12.73
N ARG A 158 2.89 16.54 -11.83
CA ARG A 158 3.35 16.96 -10.50
C ARG A 158 4.78 16.46 -10.40
N ARG A 159 5.73 17.39 -10.41
CA ARG A 159 7.18 17.19 -10.38
C ARG A 159 7.63 16.28 -9.22
N ILE A 160 7.44 14.98 -9.35
CA ILE A 160 8.02 13.96 -8.50
C ILE A 160 9.27 13.48 -9.25
N PRO A 161 10.48 13.68 -8.71
CA PRO A 161 11.71 13.22 -9.34
C PRO A 161 11.70 11.69 -9.49
N GLU A 162 12.25 11.20 -10.60
CA GLU A 162 12.48 9.76 -10.79
C GLU A 162 13.51 9.26 -9.75
N GLY A 163 13.14 8.21 -9.01
CA GLY A 163 14.07 7.37 -8.26
C GLY A 163 14.03 7.54 -6.73
N GLY A 164 13.61 6.48 -6.04
CA GLY A 164 14.06 6.20 -4.67
C GLY A 164 15.37 5.42 -4.75
N THR A 165 16.39 5.86 -4.00
CA THR A 165 17.60 5.09 -3.69
C THR A 165 17.47 4.42 -2.34
#